data_AF-A0AAD8A582-F1
#
_entry.id   AF-A0AAD8A582-F1
#
_cell.length_a   1.000
_cell.length_b   1.000
_cell.length_c   1.000
_cell.angle_alpha   90.00
_cell.angle_beta   90.00
_cell.angle_gamma   90.00
#
_symmetry.space_group_name_H-M   'P 1'
#
loop_
_entity.id
_entity.type
_entity.pdbx_description
1 polymer ?
#
loop_
_entity_poly.entity_id
_entity_poly.type
_entity_poly.pdbx_seq_one_letter_code
_entity_poly.pdbx_strand_id
1 'polypeptide(L)'
;MDCDNIPIVQLTNEDLEKLLHKQLGTDLKVESFTCKYLTKPGENYGSTILSIEVFYHKGENQLKKLSMVGKLVPQSTFLQEMFHVCITVKKEIRMYILVKPELDNLQKEIGIPESERIDVLPDYYGSQINKEEDMDADADNSAILLLGNLKLSGYVVGDRKLGLDIKHMELAITALAQLHALSIALKLLKPQIFNETVIKACEKYVLGKMDNDEILNDWINSTVGYVKPLPECIPYLERIEEDVHKYFNLKGKATEPPPREPFATLVHNDFWVNNIMFKYQKSSDNNSSIPVKVKIVDFQLTTYASPVRDLIFLLFTSSEEGLVEKHYDYLISLYHKEFLQF
;
A
#
# COMPACT_ATOMS: atom_id res chain seq x y z
N MET A 1 1.99 -29.52 8.43
CA MET A 1 1.23 -28.81 9.48
C MET A 1 0.06 -28.17 8.79
N ASP A 2 -1.17 -28.57 9.13
CA ASP A 2 -2.37 -27.94 8.61
C ASP A 2 -2.36 -26.45 8.98
N CYS A 3 -2.30 -25.58 7.97
CA CYS A 3 -2.28 -24.12 8.14
C CYS A 3 -3.64 -23.54 8.57
N ASP A 4 -4.67 -24.39 8.70
CA ASP A 4 -6.06 -23.97 8.96
C ASP A 4 -6.42 -23.84 10.44
N ASN A 5 -5.53 -24.21 11.37
CA ASN A 5 -5.77 -24.18 12.82
C ASN A 5 -4.85 -23.23 13.60
N ILE A 6 -4.30 -22.22 12.93
CA ILE A 6 -3.63 -21.12 13.61
C ILE A 6 -4.71 -20.23 14.26
N PRO A 7 -4.67 -19.97 15.58
CA PRO A 7 -5.68 -19.14 16.22
C PRO A 7 -5.66 -17.74 15.61
N ILE A 8 -6.82 -17.32 15.10
CA ILE A 8 -7.09 -15.94 14.72
C ILE A 8 -6.73 -15.08 15.95
N VAL A 9 -6.07 -13.94 15.73
CA VAL A 9 -5.84 -12.95 16.78
C VAL A 9 -7.14 -12.76 17.56
N GLN A 10 -7.08 -12.88 18.90
CA GLN A 10 -8.24 -12.78 19.78
C GLN A 10 -8.75 -11.33 19.81
N LEU A 11 -9.37 -10.88 18.72
CA LEU A 11 -10.19 -9.68 18.72
C LEU A 11 -11.44 -9.95 19.55
N THR A 12 -11.84 -8.98 20.36
CA THR A 12 -13.10 -9.01 21.11
C THR A 12 -14.08 -7.97 20.53
N ASN A 13 -15.34 -8.06 20.95
CA ASN A 13 -16.31 -7.02 20.63
C ASN A 13 -15.86 -5.65 21.17
N GLU A 14 -15.28 -5.63 22.38
CA GLU A 14 -14.80 -4.42 23.05
C GLU A 14 -13.62 -3.78 22.29
N ASP A 15 -12.69 -4.60 21.77
CA ASP A 15 -11.58 -4.10 20.95
C ASP A 15 -12.10 -3.39 19.68
N LEU A 16 -13.01 -4.03 18.95
CA LEU A 16 -13.59 -3.46 17.74
C LEU A 16 -14.43 -2.22 18.04
N GLU A 17 -15.19 -2.23 19.12
CA GLU A 17 -15.97 -1.07 19.56
C GLU A 17 -15.06 0.14 19.83
N LYS A 18 -14.00 -0.06 20.62
CA LYS A 18 -13.00 0.97 20.93
C LYS A 18 -12.32 1.52 19.67
N LEU A 19 -11.93 0.65 18.74
CA LEU A 19 -11.31 1.05 17.48
C LEU A 19 -12.26 1.87 16.61
N LEU A 20 -13.51 1.45 16.50
CA LEU A 20 -14.53 2.08 15.66
C LEU A 20 -15.05 3.40 16.23
N HIS A 21 -15.04 3.59 17.56
CA HIS A 21 -15.46 4.84 18.19
C HIS A 21 -14.72 6.06 17.67
N LYS A 22 -13.43 5.90 17.32
CA LYS A 22 -12.58 6.98 16.79
C LYS A 22 -13.16 7.59 15.52
N GLN A 23 -13.83 6.79 14.68
CA GLN A 23 -14.35 7.23 13.38
C GLN A 23 -15.88 7.31 13.35
N LEU A 24 -16.57 6.39 14.04
CA LEU A 24 -18.02 6.22 13.93
C LEU A 24 -18.80 6.77 15.13
N GLY A 25 -18.14 7.26 16.18
CA GLY A 25 -18.76 7.82 17.38
C GLY A 25 -18.88 6.82 18.53
N THR A 26 -18.93 7.34 19.76
CA THR A 26 -18.96 6.57 21.01
C THR A 26 -20.34 5.98 21.34
N ASP A 27 -21.36 6.32 20.57
CA ASP A 27 -22.71 5.76 20.64
C ASP A 27 -22.85 4.42 19.91
N LEU A 28 -21.78 3.96 19.26
CA LEU A 28 -21.70 2.66 18.60
C LEU A 28 -21.51 1.54 19.63
N LYS A 29 -22.32 0.48 19.52
CA LYS A 29 -22.17 -0.76 20.30
C LYS A 29 -22.04 -1.98 19.41
N VAL A 30 -20.97 -2.76 19.58
CA VAL A 30 -20.76 -3.98 18.81
C VAL A 30 -21.57 -5.12 19.42
N GLU A 31 -22.50 -5.69 18.66
CA GLU A 31 -23.28 -6.86 19.07
C GLU A 31 -22.48 -8.15 18.83
N SER A 32 -21.94 -8.29 17.62
CA SER A 32 -21.14 -9.44 17.23
C SER A 32 -20.27 -9.11 16.02
N PHE A 33 -19.28 -9.95 15.76
CA PHE A 33 -18.52 -9.88 14.52
C PHE A 33 -18.11 -11.27 14.06
N THR A 34 -17.72 -11.36 12.79
CA THR A 34 -17.07 -12.55 12.23
C THR A 34 -15.75 -12.16 11.57
N CYS A 35 -14.74 -13.02 11.71
CA CYS A 35 -13.42 -12.86 11.11
C CYS A 35 -13.04 -14.08 10.27
N LYS A 36 -12.44 -13.86 9.10
CA LYS A 36 -11.88 -14.91 8.24
C LYS A 36 -10.61 -14.40 7.58
N TYR A 37 -9.61 -15.24 7.35
CA TYR A 37 -8.46 -14.86 6.52
C TYR A 37 -8.94 -14.45 5.12
N LEU A 38 -8.49 -13.28 4.65
CA LEU A 38 -8.88 -12.75 3.34
C LEU A 38 -7.98 -13.28 2.21
N THR A 39 -6.76 -13.68 2.55
CA THR A 39 -5.73 -14.14 1.61
C THR A 39 -5.26 -15.54 1.96
N LYS A 40 -4.73 -16.26 0.96
CA LYS A 40 -4.20 -17.61 1.17
C LYS A 40 -2.84 -17.55 1.87
N PRO A 41 -2.41 -18.63 2.55
CA PRO A 41 -1.04 -18.76 3.02
C PRO A 41 -0.03 -18.50 1.88
N GLY A 42 0.91 -17.59 2.08
CA GLY A 42 1.90 -17.19 1.06
C GLY A 42 1.54 -15.95 0.23
N GLU A 43 0.39 -15.32 0.48
CA GLU A 43 0.05 -13.99 -0.04
C GLU A 43 0.15 -12.94 1.07
N ASN A 44 0.72 -11.77 0.78
CA ASN A 44 0.90 -10.63 1.72
C ASN A 44 1.82 -10.92 2.92
N TYR A 45 3.12 -11.11 2.67
CA TYR A 45 4.11 -11.48 3.69
C TYR A 45 4.29 -10.47 4.84
N GLY A 46 4.00 -9.19 4.62
CA GLY A 46 4.14 -8.13 5.63
C GLY A 46 2.98 -8.03 6.62
N SER A 47 1.87 -8.76 6.44
CA SER A 47 0.70 -8.65 7.31
C SER A 47 -0.20 -9.88 7.29
N THR A 48 -0.84 -10.16 8.43
CA THR A 48 -2.02 -11.02 8.46
C THR A 48 -3.24 -10.20 8.01
N ILE A 49 -3.96 -10.64 6.97
CA ILE A 49 -5.13 -9.93 6.46
C ILE A 49 -6.42 -10.69 6.79
N LEU A 50 -7.33 -10.02 7.50
CA LEU A 50 -8.64 -10.55 7.89
C LEU A 50 -9.77 -9.80 7.18
N SER A 51 -10.76 -10.53 6.68
CA SER A 51 -12.09 -10.00 6.40
C SER A 51 -12.88 -9.95 7.71
N ILE A 52 -13.37 -8.78 8.09
CA ILE A 52 -14.11 -8.56 9.34
C ILE A 52 -15.52 -8.07 8.99
N GLU A 53 -16.55 -8.79 9.40
CA GLU A 53 -17.94 -8.32 9.34
C GLU A 53 -18.43 -8.01 10.74
N VAL A 54 -18.75 -6.74 11.01
CA VAL A 54 -19.21 -6.25 12.31
C VAL A 54 -20.70 -5.94 12.24
N PHE A 55 -21.44 -6.47 13.22
CA PHE A 55 -22.84 -6.16 13.45
C PHE A 55 -22.94 -5.26 14.68
N TYR A 56 -23.45 -4.05 14.50
CA TYR A 56 -23.43 -3.02 15.54
C TYR A 56 -24.70 -2.18 15.56
N HIS A 57 -24.96 -1.58 16.72
CA HIS A 57 -26.02 -0.59 16.94
C HIS A 57 -25.42 0.80 17.01
N LYS A 58 -26.17 1.81 16.58
CA LYS A 58 -25.81 3.23 16.75
C LYS A 58 -27.05 4.01 17.15
N GLY A 59 -27.16 4.37 18.44
CA GLY A 59 -28.39 4.89 19.05
C GLY A 59 -29.47 3.81 19.27
N GLU A 60 -30.74 4.22 19.40
CA GLU A 60 -31.90 3.31 19.65
C GLU A 60 -32.39 2.54 18.40
N ASN A 61 -31.64 2.54 17.30
CA ASN A 61 -32.11 2.01 16.02
C ASN A 61 -31.25 0.87 15.44
N GLN A 62 -31.99 -0.01 14.75
CA GLN A 62 -31.65 -1.09 13.81
C GLN A 62 -30.18 -1.53 13.73
N LEU A 63 -29.98 -2.84 13.88
CA LEU A 63 -28.72 -3.53 13.65
C LEU A 63 -28.14 -3.18 12.27
N LYS A 64 -26.94 -2.62 12.24
CA LYS A 64 -26.18 -2.29 11.04
C LYS A 64 -25.08 -3.30 10.81
N LYS A 65 -24.71 -3.49 9.54
CA LYS A 65 -23.56 -4.30 9.13
C LYS A 65 -22.48 -3.41 8.55
N LEU A 66 -21.25 -3.58 9.01
CA LEU A 66 -20.05 -2.97 8.45
C LEU A 66 -19.07 -4.06 8.04
N SER A 67 -18.51 -3.94 6.83
CA SER A 67 -17.54 -4.90 6.31
C SER A 67 -16.20 -4.23 6.08
N MET A 68 -15.16 -4.76 6.73
CA MET A 68 -13.83 -4.19 6.78
C MET A 68 -12.76 -5.23 6.43
N VAL A 69 -11.56 -4.74 6.20
CA VAL A 69 -10.32 -5.49 6.19
C VAL A 69 -9.51 -5.08 7.41
N GLY A 70 -9.11 -6.05 8.22
CA GLY A 70 -8.14 -5.87 9.29
C GLY A 70 -6.76 -6.31 8.82
N LYS A 71 -5.77 -5.40 8.85
CA LYS A 71 -4.35 -5.74 8.67
C LYS A 71 -3.67 -5.80 10.04
N LEU A 72 -3.03 -6.93 10.34
CA LEU A 72 -2.39 -7.21 11.61
C LEU A 72 -0.94 -7.64 11.36
N VAL A 73 -0.13 -7.59 12.41
CA VAL A 73 1.23 -8.14 12.42
C VAL A 73 1.22 -9.64 12.03
N PRO A 74 2.11 -10.12 11.15
CA PRO A 74 2.25 -11.54 10.85
C PRO A 74 2.75 -12.30 12.08
N GLN A 75 2.28 -13.54 12.28
CA GLN A 75 2.68 -14.33 13.45
C GLN A 75 4.12 -14.87 13.37
N SER A 76 4.69 -14.97 12.16
CA SER A 76 6.06 -15.45 11.96
C SER A 76 7.06 -14.36 12.35
N THR A 77 7.85 -14.61 13.39
CA THR A 77 8.94 -13.71 13.82
C THR A 77 9.96 -13.50 12.71
N PHE A 78 10.26 -14.53 11.91
CA PHE A 78 11.10 -14.42 10.72
C PHE A 78 10.55 -13.38 9.73
N LEU A 79 9.25 -13.41 9.42
CA LEU A 79 8.64 -12.39 8.56
C LEU A 79 8.63 -11.01 9.23
N GLN A 80 8.42 -10.94 10.54
CA GLN A 80 8.47 -9.67 11.27
C GLN A 80 9.84 -8.97 11.16
N GLU A 81 10.91 -9.73 11.36
CA GLU A 81 12.29 -9.24 11.22
C GLU A 81 12.61 -8.89 9.76
N MET A 82 12.31 -9.79 8.83
CA MET A 82 12.61 -9.62 7.42
C MET A 82 11.93 -8.39 6.81
N PHE A 83 10.67 -8.11 7.18
CA PHE A 83 9.90 -6.97 6.66
C PHE A 83 9.99 -5.72 7.56
N HIS A 84 10.73 -5.78 8.66
CA HIS A 84 10.81 -4.70 9.66
C HIS A 84 9.42 -4.22 10.09
N VAL A 85 8.56 -5.19 10.43
CA VAL A 85 7.11 -5.00 10.59
C VAL A 85 6.74 -3.95 11.64
N CYS A 86 7.52 -3.86 12.73
CA CYS A 86 7.30 -2.86 13.78
C CYS A 86 7.32 -1.41 13.23
N ILE A 87 8.05 -1.17 12.14
CA ILE A 87 8.10 0.11 11.44
C ILE A 87 7.12 0.16 10.28
N THR A 88 7.05 -0.86 9.42
CA THR A 88 6.21 -0.80 8.20
C THR A 88 4.72 -0.74 8.51
N VAL A 89 4.24 -1.42 9.56
CA VAL A 89 2.85 -1.31 10.05
C VAL A 89 2.59 0.08 10.63
N LYS A 90 3.52 0.62 11.42
CA LYS A 90 3.44 1.98 11.98
C LYS A 90 3.31 3.03 10.87
N LYS A 91 4.09 2.87 9.79
CA LYS A 91 4.04 3.75 8.62
C LYS A 91 2.70 3.69 7.91
N GLU A 92 2.18 2.49 7.65
CA GLU A 92 0.86 2.34 7.02
C GLU A 92 -0.25 2.95 7.89
N ILE A 93 -0.22 2.76 9.20
CA ILE A 93 -1.19 3.40 10.10
C ILE A 93 -1.08 4.93 10.03
N ARG A 94 0.14 5.48 10.09
CA ARG A 94 0.39 6.93 9.94
C ARG A 94 -0.09 7.49 8.61
N MET A 95 -0.05 6.70 7.54
CA MET A 95 -0.61 7.12 6.25
C MET A 95 -2.10 7.43 6.33
N TYR A 96 -2.89 6.63 7.05
CA TYR A 96 -4.33 6.86 7.17
C TYR A 96 -4.70 7.90 8.22
N ILE A 97 -3.96 7.99 9.34
CA ILE A 97 -4.34 8.91 10.42
C ILE A 97 -3.70 10.29 10.33
N LEU A 98 -2.52 10.41 9.69
CA LEU A 98 -1.79 11.68 9.57
C LEU A 98 -1.86 12.23 8.15
N VAL A 99 -1.57 11.39 7.13
CA VAL A 99 -1.39 11.88 5.77
C VAL A 99 -2.71 12.05 5.03
N LYS A 100 -3.55 11.00 4.97
CA LYS A 100 -4.83 11.01 4.25
C LYS A 100 -5.71 12.21 4.63
N PRO A 101 -5.93 12.55 5.91
CA PRO A 101 -6.79 13.67 6.29
C PRO A 101 -6.27 15.01 5.75
N GLU A 102 -4.95 15.22 5.77
CA GLU A 102 -4.34 16.47 5.29
C GLU A 102 -4.35 16.57 3.77
N LEU A 103 -4.23 15.45 3.05
CA LEU A 103 -4.46 15.41 1.61
C LEU A 103 -5.93 15.76 1.28
N ASP A 104 -6.89 15.19 2.00
CA ASP A 104 -8.31 15.48 1.82
C ASP A 104 -8.65 16.94 2.16
N ASN A 105 -8.06 17.49 3.22
CA ASN A 105 -8.26 18.88 3.64
C ASN A 105 -7.64 19.87 2.64
N LEU A 106 -6.43 19.59 2.16
CA LEU A 106 -5.78 20.44 1.17
C LEU A 106 -6.63 20.60 -0.09
N GLN A 107 -7.17 19.50 -0.61
CA GLN A 107 -8.05 19.53 -1.79
C GLN A 107 -9.31 20.38 -1.57
N LYS A 108 -9.89 20.35 -0.36
CA LYS A 108 -11.03 21.21 0.00
C LYS A 108 -10.64 22.67 0.06
N GLU A 109 -9.53 22.98 0.70
CA GLU A 109 -9.06 24.36 0.92
C GLU A 109 -8.68 25.08 -0.37
N ILE A 110 -8.03 24.37 -1.31
CA ILE A 110 -7.67 24.95 -2.61
C ILE A 110 -8.86 24.95 -3.60
N GLY A 111 -10.02 24.45 -3.18
CA GLY A 111 -11.27 24.57 -3.93
C GLY A 111 -11.51 23.51 -5.00
N ILE A 112 -10.87 22.34 -4.93
CA ILE A 112 -11.13 21.24 -5.87
C ILE A 112 -12.58 20.74 -5.68
N PRO A 113 -13.40 20.72 -6.74
CA PRO A 113 -14.76 20.18 -6.70
C PRO A 113 -14.77 18.74 -6.20
N GLU A 114 -15.76 18.35 -5.40
CA GLU A 114 -15.83 17.01 -4.79
C GLU A 114 -15.75 15.88 -5.83
N SER A 115 -16.31 16.08 -7.03
CA SER A 115 -16.25 15.14 -8.15
C SER A 115 -14.86 14.96 -8.76
N GLU A 116 -13.95 15.91 -8.54
CA GLU A 116 -12.60 15.94 -9.10
C GLU A 116 -11.53 15.66 -8.03
N ARG A 117 -11.93 15.49 -6.77
CA ARG A 117 -10.99 15.15 -5.70
C ARG A 117 -10.43 13.75 -5.92
N ILE A 118 -9.13 13.64 -5.71
CA ILE A 118 -8.39 12.39 -5.62
C ILE A 118 -8.95 11.61 -4.42
N ASP A 119 -9.56 10.48 -4.71
CA ASP A 119 -10.06 9.52 -3.72
C ASP A 119 -9.45 8.14 -4.00
N VAL A 120 -8.14 8.03 -3.81
CA VAL A 120 -7.37 6.83 -4.18
C VAL A 120 -7.04 5.93 -2.98
N LEU A 121 -7.28 6.36 -1.74
CA LEU A 121 -7.05 5.53 -0.55
C LEU A 121 -8.36 4.88 -0.08
N PRO A 122 -8.33 3.66 0.49
CA PRO A 122 -9.45 3.06 1.20
C PRO A 122 -10.00 3.95 2.32
N ASP A 123 -11.26 3.72 2.67
CA ASP A 123 -11.85 4.30 3.88
C ASP A 123 -11.15 3.75 5.12
N TYR A 124 -10.81 4.63 6.05
CA TYR A 124 -10.23 4.28 7.35
C TYR A 124 -11.33 4.19 8.40
N TYR A 125 -11.29 3.14 9.24
CA TYR A 125 -12.28 2.92 10.30
C TYR A 125 -11.71 2.93 11.71
N GLY A 126 -10.41 2.67 11.87
CA GLY A 126 -9.76 2.63 13.17
C GLY A 126 -8.40 1.94 13.12
N SER A 127 -7.57 2.19 14.11
CA SER A 127 -6.28 1.53 14.25
C SER A 127 -5.75 1.58 15.69
N GLN A 128 -4.83 0.68 15.97
CA GLN A 128 -3.99 0.65 17.15
C GLN A 128 -2.57 0.33 16.69
N ILE A 129 -1.58 1.09 17.19
CA ILE A 129 -0.16 0.86 16.87
C ILE A 129 0.49 -0.05 17.92
N ASN A 130 0.17 0.16 19.19
CA ASN A 130 0.62 -0.65 20.32
C ASN A 130 -0.40 -0.53 21.47
N LYS A 131 -0.20 -1.32 22.54
CA LYS A 131 -1.10 -1.33 23.70
C LYS A 131 -1.23 0.00 24.44
N GLU A 132 -0.19 0.83 24.38
CA GLU A 132 -0.12 2.12 25.06
C GLU A 132 -0.74 3.26 24.22
N GLU A 133 -1.10 2.98 22.96
CA GLU A 133 -1.56 3.95 21.97
C GLU A 133 -0.57 5.10 21.72
N ASP A 134 0.72 4.86 21.96
CA ASP A 134 1.78 5.82 21.63
C ASP A 134 2.09 5.75 20.13
N MET A 135 1.75 6.82 19.43
CA MET A 135 1.93 6.99 17.99
C MET A 135 3.39 7.17 17.55
N ASP A 136 4.29 7.52 18.47
CA ASP A 136 5.71 7.71 18.19
C ASP A 136 6.54 6.44 18.47
N ALA A 137 6.03 5.55 19.33
CA ALA A 137 6.62 4.24 19.59
C ALA A 137 6.40 3.24 18.43
N ASP A 138 7.22 2.19 18.42
CA ASP A 138 7.14 1.11 17.43
C ASP A 138 5.84 0.30 17.57
N ALA A 139 5.41 -0.30 16.46
CA ALA A 139 4.26 -1.17 16.47
C ALA A 139 4.59 -2.50 17.17
N ASP A 140 3.69 -2.98 18.01
CA ASP A 140 3.80 -4.28 18.70
C ASP A 140 2.83 -5.31 18.08
N ASN A 141 2.79 -6.54 18.63
CA ASN A 141 1.90 -7.60 18.13
C ASN A 141 0.39 -7.30 18.30
N SER A 142 0.01 -6.22 19.00
CA SER A 142 -1.38 -5.74 19.08
C SER A 142 -1.75 -4.77 17.97
N ALA A 143 -0.80 -4.40 17.10
CA ALA A 143 -1.06 -3.45 16.03
C ALA A 143 -2.10 -3.98 15.04
N ILE A 144 -3.07 -3.11 14.72
CA ILE A 144 -4.14 -3.38 13.77
C ILE A 144 -4.54 -2.12 13.02
N LEU A 145 -4.82 -2.26 11.73
CA LEU A 145 -5.39 -1.23 10.87
C LEU A 145 -6.70 -1.75 10.26
N LEU A 146 -7.80 -1.02 10.46
CA LEU A 146 -9.12 -1.32 9.93
C LEU A 146 -9.45 -0.42 8.74
N LEU A 147 -9.63 -1.03 7.57
CA LEU A 147 -9.94 -0.35 6.31
C LEU A 147 -11.24 -0.86 5.69
N GLY A 148 -11.85 -0.08 4.80
CA GLY A 148 -13.03 -0.52 4.05
C GLY A 148 -12.76 -1.72 3.16
N ASN A 149 -13.70 -2.67 3.14
CA ASN A 149 -13.61 -3.83 2.24
C ASN A 149 -13.96 -3.43 0.80
N LEU A 150 -12.93 -3.10 0.02
CA LEU A 150 -13.06 -2.64 -1.37
C LEU A 150 -13.69 -3.69 -2.30
N LYS A 151 -13.54 -5.00 -2.03
CA LYS A 151 -14.15 -6.06 -2.84
C LYS A 151 -15.67 -5.96 -2.84
N LEU A 152 -16.27 -5.64 -1.69
CA LEU A 152 -17.72 -5.44 -1.57
C LEU A 152 -18.19 -4.14 -2.23
N SER A 153 -17.28 -3.18 -2.44
CA SER A 153 -17.54 -1.96 -3.20
C SER A 153 -17.34 -2.11 -4.71
N GLY A 154 -17.11 -3.34 -5.18
CA GLY A 154 -16.96 -3.69 -6.59
C GLY A 154 -15.56 -3.43 -7.17
N TYR A 155 -14.55 -3.24 -6.32
CA TYR A 155 -13.16 -3.16 -6.76
C TYR A 155 -12.54 -4.55 -6.84
N VAL A 156 -11.70 -4.78 -7.84
CA VAL A 156 -10.95 -6.02 -8.03
C VAL A 156 -9.48 -5.73 -8.33
N VAL A 157 -8.61 -6.64 -7.92
CA VAL A 157 -7.16 -6.57 -8.20
C VAL A 157 -6.93 -7.04 -9.64
N GLY A 158 -5.97 -6.43 -10.34
CA GLY A 158 -5.57 -6.89 -11.68
C GLY A 158 -4.91 -8.28 -11.64
N ASP A 159 -4.91 -8.98 -12.77
CA ASP A 159 -4.21 -10.27 -12.87
C ASP A 159 -2.71 -10.03 -13.13
N ARG A 160 -1.88 -10.28 -12.12
CA ARG A 160 -0.42 -10.13 -12.23
C ARG A 160 0.25 -11.00 -13.30
N LYS A 161 -0.40 -12.07 -13.76
CA LYS A 161 0.14 -12.92 -14.83
C LYS A 161 -0.14 -12.35 -16.22
N LEU A 162 -1.25 -11.62 -16.37
CA LEU A 162 -1.61 -10.97 -17.62
C LEU A 162 -1.00 -9.57 -17.71
N GLY A 163 -0.85 -8.89 -16.57
CA GLY A 163 -0.49 -7.47 -16.52
C GLY A 163 -1.70 -6.57 -16.75
N LEU A 164 -1.43 -5.27 -16.74
CA LEU A 164 -2.39 -4.19 -16.92
C LEU A 164 -2.38 -3.75 -18.38
N ASP A 165 -3.55 -3.76 -19.00
CA ASP A 165 -3.75 -3.18 -20.32
C ASP A 165 -3.60 -1.65 -20.30
N ILE A 166 -3.65 -1.04 -21.49
CA ILE A 166 -3.46 0.41 -21.63
C ILE A 166 -4.43 1.25 -20.80
N LYS A 167 -5.69 0.85 -20.66
CA LYS A 167 -6.69 1.62 -19.91
C LYS A 167 -6.45 1.52 -18.40
N HIS A 168 -6.01 0.35 -17.93
CA HIS A 168 -5.61 0.18 -16.53
C HIS A 168 -4.34 0.99 -16.22
N MET A 169 -3.36 0.94 -17.12
CA MET A 169 -2.12 1.70 -17.00
C MET A 169 -2.38 3.20 -16.96
N GLU A 170 -3.23 3.72 -17.86
CA GLU A 170 -3.63 5.13 -17.87
C GLU A 170 -4.24 5.56 -16.53
N LEU A 171 -5.17 4.76 -15.99
CA LEU A 171 -5.85 5.08 -14.74
C LEU A 171 -4.91 5.00 -13.53
N ALA A 172 -4.03 3.98 -13.48
CA ALA A 172 -3.04 3.81 -12.42
C ALA A 172 -2.00 4.93 -12.43
N ILE A 173 -1.47 5.28 -13.61
CA ILE A 173 -0.50 6.38 -13.77
C ILE A 173 -1.11 7.72 -13.40
N THR A 174 -2.36 7.98 -13.81
CA THR A 174 -3.08 9.22 -13.47
C THR A 174 -3.20 9.35 -11.96
N ALA A 175 -3.69 8.32 -11.26
CA ALA A 175 -3.82 8.32 -9.81
C ALA A 175 -2.47 8.48 -9.09
N LEU A 176 -1.41 7.86 -9.60
CA LEU A 176 -0.07 7.99 -9.06
C LEU A 176 0.48 9.42 -9.22
N ALA A 177 0.36 9.99 -10.42
CA ALA A 177 0.79 11.36 -10.72
C ALA A 177 0.08 12.38 -9.83
N GLN A 178 -1.23 12.22 -9.67
CA GLN A 178 -2.09 13.01 -8.81
C GLN A 178 -1.70 12.91 -7.32
N LEU A 179 -1.45 11.70 -6.80
CA LEU A 179 -0.99 11.51 -5.42
C LEU A 179 0.36 12.19 -5.17
N HIS A 180 1.31 12.05 -6.10
CA HIS A 180 2.61 12.72 -6.02
C HIS A 180 2.48 14.24 -6.07
N ALA A 181 1.67 14.78 -6.99
CA ALA A 181 1.42 16.20 -7.11
C ALA A 181 0.80 16.77 -5.83
N LEU A 182 -0.22 16.10 -5.26
CA LEU A 182 -0.88 16.54 -4.04
C LEU A 182 0.06 16.53 -2.83
N SER A 183 0.94 15.54 -2.71
CA SER A 183 1.94 15.50 -1.66
C SER A 183 2.96 16.64 -1.77
N ILE A 184 3.41 16.96 -2.99
CA ILE A 184 4.27 18.12 -3.25
C ILE A 184 3.54 19.43 -2.97
N ALA A 185 2.26 19.54 -3.35
CA ALA A 185 1.45 20.70 -3.03
C ALA A 185 1.36 20.91 -1.50
N LEU A 186 1.13 19.84 -0.73
CA LEU A 186 1.15 19.90 0.73
C LEU A 186 2.51 20.37 1.26
N LYS A 187 3.62 19.86 0.71
CA LYS A 187 4.98 20.29 1.06
C LYS A 187 5.20 21.79 0.83
N LEU A 188 4.77 22.29 -0.32
CA LEU A 188 5.00 23.68 -0.72
C LEU A 188 4.08 24.67 0.00
N LEU A 189 2.81 24.31 0.17
CA LEU A 189 1.80 25.19 0.76
C LEU A 189 1.78 25.11 2.29
N LYS A 190 2.09 23.95 2.86
CA LYS A 190 2.01 23.68 4.31
C LYS A 190 3.20 22.83 4.81
N PRO A 191 4.44 23.36 4.75
CA PRO A 191 5.65 22.60 5.05
C PRO A 191 5.70 22.04 6.49
N GLN A 192 5.12 22.73 7.47
CA GLN A 192 5.04 22.23 8.85
C GLN A 192 4.15 20.99 8.94
N ILE A 193 2.94 21.06 8.37
CA ILE A 193 2.02 19.91 8.29
C ILE A 193 2.66 18.76 7.53
N PHE A 194 3.34 19.03 6.41
CA PHE A 194 4.04 18.01 5.64
C PHE A 194 5.11 17.26 6.49
N ASN A 195 5.89 18.00 7.29
CA ASN A 195 6.88 17.39 8.19
C ASN A 195 6.24 16.57 9.31
N GLU A 196 5.13 17.05 9.87
CA GLU A 196 4.42 16.37 10.97
C GLU A 196 3.60 15.16 10.51
N THR A 197 3.33 15.04 9.20
CA THR A 197 2.49 13.98 8.63
C THR A 197 3.29 13.08 7.67
N VAL A 198 3.59 13.55 6.46
CA VAL A 198 4.23 12.78 5.39
C VAL A 198 5.61 12.28 5.82
N ILE A 199 6.46 13.15 6.37
CA ILE A 199 7.81 12.72 6.79
C ILE A 199 7.75 11.70 7.93
N LYS A 200 6.81 11.85 8.89
CA LYS A 200 6.58 10.83 9.93
C LYS A 200 6.08 9.50 9.38
N ALA A 201 5.25 9.51 8.34
CA ALA A 201 4.79 8.29 7.68
C ALA A 201 5.86 7.66 6.78
N CYS A 202 6.86 8.44 6.35
CA CYS A 202 8.01 8.00 5.56
C CYS A 202 9.22 7.58 6.42
N GLU A 203 9.00 7.08 7.64
CA GLU A 203 10.06 6.65 8.53
C GLU A 203 11.00 5.62 7.86
N LYS A 204 12.30 5.71 8.16
CA LYS A 204 13.29 4.80 7.57
C LYS A 204 13.09 3.38 8.08
N TYR A 205 13.27 2.41 7.20
CA TYR A 205 13.10 1.00 7.48
C TYR A 205 14.11 0.20 6.65
N VAL A 206 14.37 -1.05 7.05
CA VAL A 206 15.33 -1.92 6.37
C VAL A 206 14.64 -3.23 6.02
N LEU A 207 14.33 -3.43 4.73
CA LEU A 207 13.80 -4.70 4.24
C LEU A 207 14.90 -5.71 4.00
N GLY A 208 14.67 -6.95 4.39
CA GLY A 208 15.65 -8.02 4.24
C GLY A 208 16.87 -7.79 5.12
N LYS A 209 16.69 -7.12 6.27
CA LYS A 209 17.72 -7.13 7.31
C LYS A 209 17.90 -8.58 7.74
N MET A 210 19.03 -9.16 7.37
CA MET A 210 19.41 -10.51 7.73
C MET A 210 20.74 -10.42 8.44
N ASP A 211 20.73 -10.67 9.75
CA ASP A 211 21.97 -10.70 10.55
C ASP A 211 22.76 -12.00 10.32
N ASN A 212 22.27 -12.87 9.43
CA ASN A 212 22.92 -14.13 9.04
C ASN A 212 23.31 -14.10 7.55
N ASP A 213 24.62 -14.07 7.32
CA ASP A 213 25.24 -14.08 5.99
C ASP A 213 24.85 -15.31 5.15
N GLU A 214 24.59 -16.48 5.77
CA GLU A 214 24.15 -17.67 5.04
C GLU A 214 22.77 -17.47 4.42
N ILE A 215 21.82 -16.91 5.19
CA ILE A 215 20.47 -16.62 4.68
C ILE A 215 20.56 -15.56 3.57
N LEU A 216 21.38 -14.52 3.75
CA LEU A 216 21.59 -13.51 2.72
C LEU A 216 22.10 -14.12 1.41
N ASN A 217 23.09 -15.00 1.48
CA ASN A 217 23.64 -15.70 0.32
C ASN A 217 22.60 -16.61 -0.33
N ASP A 218 21.77 -17.32 0.44
CA ASP A 218 20.67 -18.14 -0.09
C ASP A 218 19.66 -17.30 -0.87
N TRP A 219 19.33 -16.11 -0.39
CA TRP A 219 18.43 -15.17 -1.09
C TRP A 219 19.03 -14.66 -2.40
N ILE A 220 20.32 -14.30 -2.39
CA ILE A 220 21.04 -13.87 -3.59
C ILE A 220 21.08 -15.02 -4.61
N ASN A 221 21.51 -16.21 -4.19
CA ASN A 221 21.57 -17.41 -5.03
C ASN A 221 20.20 -17.78 -5.61
N SER A 222 19.14 -17.68 -4.79
CA SER A 222 17.76 -17.92 -5.23
C SER A 222 17.34 -16.91 -6.31
N THR A 223 17.58 -15.62 -6.08
CA THR A 223 17.27 -14.53 -7.03
C THR A 223 17.97 -14.74 -8.37
N VAL A 224 19.28 -15.02 -8.33
CA VAL A 224 20.10 -15.32 -9.51
C VAL A 224 19.63 -16.62 -10.19
N GLY A 225 19.25 -17.62 -9.40
CA GLY A 225 18.72 -18.90 -9.87
C GLY A 225 17.44 -18.78 -10.70
N TYR A 226 16.61 -17.75 -10.47
CA TYR A 226 15.42 -17.49 -11.29
C TYR A 226 15.75 -16.92 -12.68
N VAL A 227 16.82 -16.12 -12.79
CA VAL A 227 17.19 -15.48 -14.07
C VAL A 227 18.14 -16.33 -14.90
N LYS A 228 18.94 -17.19 -14.27
CA LYS A 228 19.94 -18.05 -14.93
C LYS A 228 19.38 -18.94 -16.06
N PRO A 229 18.16 -19.50 -15.98
CA PRO A 229 17.59 -20.31 -17.05
C PRO A 229 17.07 -19.48 -18.25
N LEU A 230 16.99 -18.15 -18.15
CA LEU A 230 16.42 -17.28 -19.18
C LEU A 230 17.50 -16.93 -20.22
N PRO A 231 17.38 -17.36 -21.49
CA PRO A 231 18.39 -17.11 -22.52
C PRO A 231 18.74 -15.62 -22.71
N GLU A 232 17.74 -14.75 -22.57
CA GLU A 232 17.86 -13.30 -22.71
C GLU A 232 18.69 -12.67 -21.59
N CYS A 233 18.74 -13.31 -20.42
CA CYS A 233 19.51 -12.84 -19.26
C CYS A 233 20.97 -13.33 -19.29
N ILE A 234 21.29 -14.40 -20.03
CA ILE A 234 22.63 -15.01 -20.06
C ILE A 234 23.76 -13.98 -20.30
N PRO A 235 23.67 -13.07 -21.29
CA PRO A 235 24.71 -12.07 -21.53
C PRO A 235 24.92 -11.08 -20.38
N TYR A 236 23.99 -11.01 -19.43
CA TYR A 236 23.98 -10.03 -18.34
C TYR A 236 24.13 -10.68 -16.96
N LEU A 237 24.28 -12.01 -16.85
CA LEU A 237 24.25 -12.71 -15.56
C LEU A 237 25.30 -12.20 -14.57
N GLU A 238 26.54 -12.00 -15.01
CA GLU A 238 27.61 -11.47 -14.16
C GLU A 238 27.21 -10.11 -13.55
N ARG A 239 26.68 -9.20 -14.39
CA ARG A 239 26.21 -7.90 -13.93
C ARG A 239 25.00 -8.01 -12.99
N ILE A 240 24.05 -8.90 -13.29
CA ILE A 240 22.88 -9.12 -12.43
C ILE A 240 23.32 -9.64 -11.06
N GLU A 241 24.23 -10.62 -11.03
CA GLU A 241 24.81 -11.16 -9.80
C GLU A 241 25.50 -10.05 -8.99
N GLU A 242 26.36 -9.25 -9.62
CA GLU A 242 27.03 -8.11 -8.98
C GLU A 242 26.04 -7.09 -8.42
N ASP A 243 25.02 -6.71 -9.19
CA ASP A 243 24.02 -5.72 -8.78
C ASP A 243 23.15 -6.24 -7.63
N VAL A 244 22.76 -7.53 -7.65
CA VAL A 244 22.02 -8.18 -6.55
C VAL A 244 22.88 -8.25 -5.29
N HIS A 245 24.13 -8.70 -5.39
CA HIS A 245 25.07 -8.72 -4.26
C HIS A 245 25.26 -7.32 -3.68
N LYS A 246 25.50 -6.33 -4.53
CA LYS A 246 25.67 -4.94 -4.13
C LYS A 246 24.42 -4.42 -3.42
N TYR A 247 23.23 -4.66 -3.96
CA TYR A 247 21.97 -4.23 -3.35
C TYR A 247 21.80 -4.78 -1.93
N PHE A 248 21.97 -6.09 -1.76
CA PHE A 248 21.80 -6.74 -0.46
C PHE A 248 22.90 -6.36 0.55
N ASN A 249 24.15 -6.19 0.11
CA ASN A 249 25.26 -5.73 0.95
C ASN A 249 25.13 -4.25 1.35
N LEU A 250 24.49 -3.43 0.52
CA LEU A 250 24.27 -2.00 0.80
C LEU A 250 23.04 -1.77 1.69
N LYS A 251 22.04 -2.65 1.71
CA LYS A 251 20.83 -2.46 2.53
C LYS A 251 21.07 -2.31 4.03
N GLY A 252 22.17 -2.85 4.56
CA GLY A 252 22.60 -2.62 5.94
C GLY A 252 23.20 -1.23 6.21
N LYS A 253 23.42 -0.41 5.17
CA LYS A 253 24.05 0.90 5.23
C LYS A 253 23.18 1.88 4.45
N ALA A 254 22.36 2.66 5.15
CA ALA A 254 21.53 3.72 4.57
C ALA A 254 22.36 4.69 3.70
N THR A 255 22.49 4.37 2.40
CA THR A 255 23.44 4.97 1.46
C THR A 255 22.75 5.60 0.25
N GLU A 256 21.41 5.56 0.20
CA GLU A 256 20.70 6.29 -0.84
C GLU A 256 20.93 7.79 -0.64
N PRO A 257 21.39 8.50 -1.68
CA PRO A 257 21.51 9.95 -1.60
C PRO A 257 20.13 10.56 -1.32
N PRO A 258 20.06 11.72 -0.64
CA PRO A 258 18.80 12.41 -0.43
C PRO A 258 18.13 12.67 -1.78
N PRO A 259 16.79 12.57 -1.84
CA PRO A 259 16.08 12.79 -3.10
C PRO A 259 16.26 14.24 -3.56
N ARG A 260 16.23 14.43 -4.88
CA ARG A 260 16.43 15.74 -5.49
C ARG A 260 15.18 16.61 -5.34
N GLU A 261 15.32 17.74 -4.67
CA GLU A 261 14.30 18.78 -4.60
C GLU A 261 14.18 19.59 -5.91
N PRO A 262 13.01 20.19 -6.21
CA PRO A 262 11.78 20.22 -5.40
C PRO A 262 10.82 19.04 -5.63
N PHE A 263 11.18 18.09 -6.49
CA PHE A 263 10.26 17.04 -6.95
C PHE A 263 10.24 15.77 -6.09
N ALA A 264 10.96 15.75 -4.98
CA ALA A 264 10.84 14.69 -4.00
C ALA A 264 9.43 14.70 -3.37
N THR A 265 8.83 13.53 -3.22
CA THR A 265 7.42 13.37 -2.81
C THR A 265 7.25 12.14 -1.93
N LEU A 266 6.07 12.01 -1.32
CA LEU A 266 5.55 10.72 -0.86
C LEU A 266 5.52 9.73 -2.03
N VAL A 267 6.21 8.61 -1.90
CA VAL A 267 6.31 7.52 -2.88
C VAL A 267 5.81 6.25 -2.20
N HIS A 268 4.89 5.52 -2.83
CA HIS A 268 4.34 4.25 -2.34
C HIS A 268 5.43 3.19 -2.14
N ASN A 269 6.40 3.14 -3.05
CA ASN A 269 7.59 2.29 -3.07
C ASN A 269 7.30 0.79 -3.21
N ASP A 270 6.07 0.47 -3.62
CA ASP A 270 5.59 -0.88 -3.96
C ASP A 270 4.36 -0.76 -4.87
N PHE A 271 4.44 0.12 -5.87
CA PHE A 271 3.30 0.45 -6.72
C PHE A 271 3.22 -0.49 -7.93
N TRP A 272 2.63 -1.67 -7.72
CA TRP A 272 2.45 -2.70 -8.74
C TRP A 272 1.01 -3.25 -8.72
N VAL A 273 0.66 -4.02 -9.74
CA VAL A 273 -0.70 -4.56 -10.01
C VAL A 273 -1.42 -5.14 -8.78
N ASN A 274 -0.71 -5.78 -7.85
CA ASN A 274 -1.32 -6.38 -6.66
C ASN A 274 -1.81 -5.33 -5.63
N ASN A 275 -1.20 -4.15 -5.62
CA ASN A 275 -1.51 -3.05 -4.71
C ASN A 275 -2.45 -2.00 -5.32
N ILE A 276 -3.04 -2.35 -6.47
CA ILE A 276 -3.94 -1.49 -7.23
C ILE A 276 -5.25 -2.23 -7.45
N MET A 277 -6.35 -1.65 -6.98
CA MET A 277 -7.68 -2.19 -7.15
C MET A 277 -8.51 -1.31 -8.09
N PHE A 278 -9.12 -1.92 -9.09
CA PHE A 278 -9.89 -1.24 -10.14
C PHE A 278 -11.38 -1.49 -9.98
N LYS A 279 -12.19 -0.47 -10.23
CA LYS A 279 -13.64 -0.57 -10.35
C LYS A 279 -14.04 -0.39 -11.80
N TYR A 280 -15.02 -1.17 -12.24
CA TYR A 280 -15.41 -1.25 -13.64
C TYR A 280 -16.81 -0.71 -13.89
N GLN A 281 -17.00 -0.17 -15.07
CA GLN A 281 -18.31 0.16 -15.62
C GLN A 281 -18.53 -0.62 -16.92
N LYS A 282 -19.77 -1.07 -17.14
CA LYS A 282 -20.15 -1.69 -18.43
C LYS A 282 -20.10 -0.64 -19.53
N SER A 283 -19.38 -0.95 -20.60
CA SER A 283 -19.41 -0.18 -21.84
C SER A 283 -20.78 -0.35 -22.51
N SER A 284 -21.30 0.74 -23.06
CA SER A 284 -22.56 0.76 -23.83
C SER A 284 -22.48 -0.06 -25.12
N ASP A 285 -21.28 -0.26 -25.66
CA ASP A 285 -21.15 -0.62 -27.08
C ASP A 285 -20.87 -2.12 -27.30
N ASN A 286 -20.22 -2.81 -26.35
CA ASN A 286 -19.66 -4.15 -26.63
C ASN A 286 -19.72 -5.17 -25.48
N ASN A 287 -20.56 -4.97 -24.45
CA ASN A 287 -20.58 -5.82 -23.23
C ASN A 287 -19.21 -5.95 -22.52
N SER A 288 -18.22 -5.13 -22.88
CA SER A 288 -16.92 -5.07 -22.23
C SER A 288 -16.98 -4.17 -21.00
N SER A 289 -16.17 -4.50 -20.01
CA SER A 289 -16.00 -3.69 -18.81
C SER A 289 -14.77 -2.80 -18.97
N ILE A 290 -14.89 -1.52 -18.63
CA ILE A 290 -13.74 -0.59 -18.64
C ILE A 290 -13.40 -0.18 -17.20
N PRO A 291 -12.12 -0.07 -16.82
CA PRO A 291 -11.74 0.48 -15.52
C PRO A 291 -12.07 1.97 -15.49
N VAL A 292 -12.71 2.42 -14.40
CA VAL A 292 -13.18 3.80 -14.24
C VAL A 292 -12.77 4.45 -12.92
N LYS A 293 -12.42 3.65 -11.90
CA LYS A 293 -11.85 4.15 -10.64
C LYS A 293 -10.76 3.21 -10.16
N VAL A 294 -9.83 3.78 -9.40
CA VAL A 294 -8.71 3.07 -8.81
C VAL A 294 -8.60 3.37 -7.32
N LYS A 295 -8.24 2.36 -6.55
CA LYS A 295 -7.83 2.47 -5.15
C LYS A 295 -6.45 1.84 -5.02
N ILE A 296 -5.58 2.52 -4.29
CA ILE A 296 -4.22 2.13 -3.97
C ILE A 296 -4.25 1.57 -2.55
N VAL A 297 -3.64 0.41 -2.34
CA VAL A 297 -3.61 -0.27 -1.04
C VAL A 297 -2.18 -0.59 -0.65
N ASP A 298 -1.95 -0.87 0.63
CA ASP A 298 -0.67 -1.34 1.15
C ASP A 298 0.48 -0.32 1.13
N PHE A 299 0.28 0.79 1.86
CA PHE A 299 1.26 1.87 1.98
C PHE A 299 2.42 1.56 2.97
N GLN A 300 2.65 0.30 3.32
CA GLN A 300 3.62 -0.11 4.35
C GLN A 300 5.08 0.27 3.99
N LEU A 301 5.40 0.39 2.70
CA LEU A 301 6.74 0.68 2.19
C LEU A 301 6.97 2.15 1.86
N THR A 302 5.98 3.01 2.10
CA THR A 302 5.98 4.41 1.68
C THR A 302 7.23 5.16 2.15
N THR A 303 7.84 5.96 1.28
CA THR A 303 9.07 6.71 1.59
C THR A 303 9.04 8.10 0.98
N TYR A 304 9.93 8.99 1.42
CA TYR A 304 10.14 10.28 0.79
C TYR A 304 11.27 10.16 -0.25
N ALA A 305 10.91 10.14 -1.52
CA ALA A 305 11.85 9.85 -2.61
C ALA A 305 11.46 10.51 -3.94
N SER A 306 12.20 10.15 -5.00
CA SER A 306 11.84 10.52 -6.37
C SER A 306 10.57 9.77 -6.82
N PRO A 307 9.59 10.46 -7.43
CA PRO A 307 8.35 9.83 -7.93
C PRO A 307 8.61 8.78 -9.02
N VAL A 308 9.76 8.87 -9.69
CA VAL A 308 10.18 7.93 -10.74
C VAL A 308 10.26 6.50 -10.21
N ARG A 309 10.48 6.30 -8.89
CA ARG A 309 10.52 4.96 -8.30
C ARG A 309 9.24 4.19 -8.54
N ASP A 310 8.10 4.79 -8.20
CA ASP A 310 6.80 4.14 -8.40
C ASP A 310 6.47 4.00 -9.88
N LEU A 311 6.74 5.04 -10.69
CA LEU A 311 6.40 5.01 -12.11
C LEU A 311 7.16 3.91 -12.85
N ILE A 312 8.48 3.84 -12.67
CA ILE A 312 9.30 2.80 -13.33
C ILE A 312 8.95 1.43 -12.78
N PHE A 313 8.73 1.30 -11.46
CA PHE A 313 8.33 0.03 -10.89
C PHE A 313 7.01 -0.47 -11.49
N LEU A 314 5.98 0.39 -11.59
CA LEU A 314 4.71 0.04 -12.22
C LEU A 314 4.90 -0.38 -13.69
N LEU A 315 5.59 0.46 -14.47
CA LEU A 315 5.78 0.22 -15.90
C LEU A 315 6.38 -1.16 -16.15
N PHE A 316 7.46 -1.53 -15.46
CA PHE A 316 8.18 -2.77 -15.77
C PHE A 316 7.69 -4.01 -15.02
N THR A 317 6.88 -3.87 -13.96
CA THR A 317 6.37 -5.02 -13.21
C THR A 317 4.92 -5.37 -13.51
N SER A 318 4.17 -4.43 -14.06
CA SER A 318 2.71 -4.50 -14.09
C SER A 318 2.09 -4.31 -15.45
N SER A 319 2.82 -3.88 -16.48
CA SER A 319 2.26 -3.78 -17.84
C SER A 319 2.00 -5.16 -18.43
N GLU A 320 0.97 -5.27 -19.28
CA GLU A 320 0.85 -6.41 -20.18
C GLU A 320 2.06 -6.53 -21.12
N GLU A 321 2.34 -7.73 -21.60
CA GLU A 321 3.47 -8.01 -22.49
C GLU A 321 3.42 -7.16 -23.76
N GLY A 322 4.54 -6.50 -24.12
CA GLY A 322 4.66 -5.68 -25.32
C GLY A 322 4.08 -4.27 -25.21
N LEU A 323 3.36 -3.94 -24.13
CA LEU A 323 2.71 -2.63 -23.98
C LEU A 323 3.73 -1.52 -23.74
N VAL A 324 4.72 -1.76 -22.88
CA VAL A 324 5.76 -0.76 -22.57
C VAL A 324 6.59 -0.45 -23.81
N GLU A 325 7.02 -1.45 -24.56
CA GLU A 325 7.79 -1.29 -25.80
C GLU A 325 7.06 -0.41 -26.82
N LYS A 326 5.73 -0.51 -26.86
CA LYS A 326 4.87 0.22 -27.79
C LYS A 326 4.46 1.60 -27.29
N HIS A 327 4.32 1.78 -25.99
CA HIS A 327 3.67 2.95 -25.39
C HIS A 327 4.52 3.69 -24.34
N TYR A 328 5.80 3.35 -24.16
CA TYR A 328 6.68 3.94 -23.13
C TYR A 328 6.62 5.47 -23.08
N ASP A 329 6.91 6.14 -24.21
CA ASP A 329 6.93 7.60 -24.27
C ASP A 329 5.56 8.22 -23.97
N TYR A 330 4.49 7.56 -24.39
CA TYR A 330 3.12 7.98 -24.10
C TYR A 330 2.82 7.90 -22.60
N LEU A 331 3.16 6.79 -21.94
CA LEU A 331 2.90 6.57 -20.52
C LEU A 331 3.69 7.53 -19.64
N ILE A 332 4.96 7.80 -20.00
CA ILE A 332 5.77 8.83 -19.32
C ILE A 332 5.17 10.22 -19.53
N SER A 333 4.75 10.54 -20.75
CA SER A 333 4.12 11.83 -21.06
C SER A 333 2.79 12.01 -20.34
N LEU A 334 2.00 10.94 -20.20
CA LEU A 334 0.77 10.94 -19.43
C LEU A 334 1.05 11.25 -17.96
N TYR A 335 2.00 10.55 -17.34
CA TYR A 335 2.39 10.84 -15.95
C TYR A 335 2.74 12.32 -15.77
N HIS A 336 3.59 12.86 -16.65
CA HIS A 336 4.03 14.25 -16.58
C HIS A 336 2.88 15.24 -16.78
N LYS A 337 1.99 14.96 -17.73
CA LYS A 337 0.81 15.78 -18.00
C LYS A 337 -0.12 15.82 -16.78
N GLU A 338 -0.51 14.66 -16.25
CA GLU A 338 -1.43 14.58 -15.12
C GLU A 338 -0.81 15.15 -13.83
N PHE A 339 0.51 15.00 -13.65
CA PHE A 339 1.26 15.61 -12.55
C PHE A 339 1.26 17.15 -12.59
N LEU A 340 1.28 17.76 -13.78
CA LEU A 340 1.30 19.22 -13.93
C LEU A 340 -0.09 19.84 -14.01
N GLN A 341 -1.09 19.08 -14.47
CA GLN A 341 -2.45 19.57 -14.65
C GLN A 341 -3.21 19.64 -13.31
N PHE A 342 -2.96 18.68 -12.43
CA PHE A 342 -3.48 18.65 -11.07
C PHE A 342 -2.74 19.65 -10.19
#